data_AF-A0A2Y8ZR21-F1
#
_entry.id   AF-A0A2Y8ZR21-F1
#
_cell.length_a   1.000
_cell.length_b   1.000
_cell.length_c   1.000
_cell.angle_alpha   90.00
_cell.angle_beta   90.00
_cell.angle_gamma   90.00
#
_symmetry.space_group_name_H-M   'P 1'
#
loop_
_entity.id
_entity.type
_entity.pdbx_description
1 polymer ?
#
loop_
_entity_poly.entity_id
_entity_poly.type
_entity_poly.pdbx_seq_one_letter_code
_entity_poly.pdbx_strand_id
1 'polypeptide(L)'
;MREVEVMGVRVEMPTNKPIILLRERGGQRYVPIWIGAPEATAIAYAQQGVVPPRPLTHDLIVNLIDGLGHALSSVVITKMEEGVFFADVVIDEDRRIGSRSSDAIAIALRANIPIYVADQVLDEVGVEIADEEEEAEQVEKFREFLDNVSAEDFELGPDSDAPHEPPA
;
A
#
# COMPACT_ATOMS: atom_id res chain seq x y z
N MET A 1 5.69 -13.66 5.19
CA MET A 1 4.79 -12.61 4.72
C MET A 1 3.93 -12.17 5.88
N ARG A 2 3.59 -10.90 5.95
CA ARG A 2 2.77 -10.31 7.02
C ARG A 2 1.49 -9.74 6.45
N GLU A 3 0.42 -9.85 7.21
CA GLU A 3 -0.84 -9.19 6.84
C GLU A 3 -0.68 -7.69 7.04
N VAL A 4 -1.23 -6.91 6.12
CA VAL A 4 -1.20 -5.45 6.17
C VAL A 4 -2.60 -4.89 6.00
N GLU A 5 -2.80 -3.66 6.43
CA GLU A 5 -4.02 -2.91 6.17
C GLU A 5 -3.75 -1.59 5.42
N VAL A 6 -4.74 -1.15 4.65
CA VAL A 6 -4.67 0.10 3.90
C VAL A 6 -5.03 1.25 4.83
N MET A 7 -4.05 2.09 5.17
CA MET A 7 -4.25 3.30 5.97
C MET A 7 -4.93 4.41 5.15
N GLY A 8 -4.68 4.43 3.85
CA GLY A 8 -5.39 5.27 2.89
C GLY A 8 -4.52 5.79 1.75
N VAL A 9 -5.15 6.60 0.90
CA VAL A 9 -4.53 7.27 -0.23
C VAL A 9 -4.24 8.73 0.14
N ARG A 10 -3.04 9.21 -0.15
CA ARG A 10 -2.57 10.59 0.05
C ARG A 10 -1.96 11.13 -1.25
N VAL A 11 -1.69 12.42 -1.26
CA VAL A 11 -1.04 13.11 -2.38
C VAL A 11 0.20 13.77 -1.84
N GLU A 12 1.37 13.34 -2.34
CA GLU A 12 2.66 13.93 -2.02
C GLU A 12 2.75 15.34 -2.58
N MET A 13 3.21 16.29 -1.77
CA MET A 13 3.49 17.65 -2.20
C MET A 13 5.01 17.86 -2.33
N PRO A 14 5.50 18.63 -3.33
CA PRO A 14 4.76 19.40 -4.33
C PRO A 14 4.43 18.60 -5.62
N THR A 15 4.87 17.34 -5.72
CA THR A 15 4.81 16.56 -6.96
C THR A 15 3.38 16.18 -7.38
N ASN A 16 2.41 16.29 -6.46
CA ASN A 16 1.03 15.84 -6.59
C ASN A 16 0.89 14.36 -6.98
N LYS A 17 1.86 13.54 -6.57
CA LYS A 17 1.83 12.10 -6.82
C LYS A 17 1.02 11.37 -5.74
N PRO A 18 0.04 10.53 -6.11
CA PRO A 18 -0.68 9.73 -5.13
C PRO A 18 0.19 8.64 -4.50
N ILE A 19 0.08 8.51 -3.18
CA ILE A 19 0.73 7.45 -2.39
C ILE A 19 -0.36 6.67 -1.66
N ILE A 20 -0.25 5.33 -1.66
CA ILE A 20 -0.97 4.48 -0.73
C ILE A 20 -0.04 4.03 0.39
N LEU A 21 -0.54 4.09 1.62
CA LEU A 21 0.19 3.67 2.80
C LEU A 21 -0.40 2.38 3.36
N LEU A 22 0.43 1.34 3.46
CA LEU A 22 0.10 0.07 4.08
C LEU A 22 0.74 -0.01 5.46
N ARG A 23 0.03 -0.54 6.46
CA ARG A 23 0.55 -0.79 7.81
C ARG A 23 0.57 -2.27 8.11
N GLU A 24 1.69 -2.78 8.62
CA GLU A 24 1.80 -4.15 9.15
C GLU A 24 0.83 -4.36 10.31
N ARG A 25 -0.03 -5.39 10.22
CA ARG A 25 -0.92 -5.74 11.33
C ARG A 25 -0.13 -6.32 12.49
N GLY A 26 -0.27 -5.71 13.66
CA GLY A 26 0.45 -6.12 14.87
C GLY A 26 1.93 -5.72 14.89
N GLY A 27 2.36 -4.85 13.96
CA GLY A 27 3.70 -4.27 13.91
C GLY A 27 3.64 -2.75 13.73
N GLN A 28 4.81 -2.14 13.57
CA GLN A 28 4.99 -0.68 13.42
C GLN A 28 5.54 -0.28 12.05
N ARG A 29 5.65 -1.24 11.12
CA ARG A 29 6.19 -1.00 9.79
C ARG A 29 5.13 -0.49 8.84
N TYR A 30 5.50 0.54 8.09
CA TYR A 30 4.68 1.14 7.05
C TYR A 30 5.34 0.96 5.69
N VAL A 31 4.56 0.62 4.67
CA VAL A 31 5.02 0.48 3.28
C VAL A 31 4.33 1.52 2.41
N PRO A 32 5.06 2.56 1.94
CA PRO A 32 4.54 3.51 0.96
C PRO A 32 4.62 2.93 -0.45
N ILE A 33 3.56 3.11 -1.25
CA ILE A 33 3.55 2.73 -2.67
C ILE A 33 3.01 3.91 -3.48
N TRP A 34 3.82 4.46 -4.38
CA TRP A 34 3.36 5.48 -5.34
C TRP A 34 2.52 4.84 -6.43
N ILE A 35 1.38 5.46 -6.74
CA ILE A 35 0.42 4.95 -7.73
C ILE A 35 -0.09 6.09 -8.62
N GLY A 36 -0.68 5.73 -9.76
CA GLY A 36 -1.33 6.69 -10.64
C GLY A 36 -2.64 7.24 -10.03
N ALA A 37 -3.05 8.41 -10.51
CA ALA A 37 -4.33 9.03 -10.10
C ALA A 37 -5.58 8.16 -10.35
N PRO A 38 -5.68 7.40 -11.48
CA PRO A 38 -6.79 6.48 -11.69
C PRO A 38 -6.83 5.37 -10.63
N GLU A 39 -5.67 4.78 -10.32
CA GLU A 39 -5.54 3.73 -9.30
C GLU A 39 -5.89 4.26 -7.91
N ALA A 40 -5.37 5.43 -7.56
CA ALA A 40 -5.67 6.14 -6.31
C ALA A 40 -7.17 6.36 -6.13
N THR A 41 -7.86 6.80 -7.18
CA THR A 41 -9.31 6.99 -7.17
C THR A 41 -10.04 5.66 -6.96
N ALA A 42 -9.64 4.61 -7.67
CA ALA A 42 -10.26 3.29 -7.59
C ALA A 42 -10.14 2.66 -6.19
N ILE A 43 -9.00 2.87 -5.52
CA ILE A 43 -8.75 2.42 -4.14
C ILE A 43 -9.52 3.28 -3.15
N ALA A 44 -9.47 4.61 -3.26
CA ALA A 44 -10.20 5.51 -2.37
C ALA A 44 -11.71 5.22 -2.37
N TYR A 45 -12.31 4.96 -3.53
CA TYR A 45 -13.73 4.60 -3.64
C TYR A 45 -14.05 3.29 -2.90
N ALA A 46 -13.19 2.28 -3.03
CA ALA A 46 -13.38 1.01 -2.32
C ALA A 46 -13.23 1.19 -0.81
N GLN A 47 -12.21 1.93 -0.36
CA GLN A 47 -11.98 2.19 1.07
C GLN A 47 -13.13 2.97 1.70
N GLN A 48 -13.76 3.88 0.96
CA GLN A 48 -14.94 4.64 1.39
C GLN A 48 -16.25 3.85 1.31
N GLY A 49 -16.23 2.62 0.79
CA GLY A 49 -17.43 1.80 0.60
C GLY A 49 -18.41 2.40 -0.42
N VAL A 50 -17.92 3.19 -1.38
CA VAL A 50 -18.76 3.79 -2.42
C VAL A 50 -19.32 2.70 -3.31
N VAL A 51 -20.65 2.59 -3.38
CA VAL A 51 -21.35 1.67 -4.28
C VAL A 51 -21.75 2.42 -5.56
N PRO A 52 -21.10 2.17 -6.70
CA PRO A 52 -21.43 2.84 -7.95
C PRO A 52 -22.74 2.32 -8.56
N PRO A 53 -23.45 3.12 -9.37
CA PRO A 53 -24.70 2.67 -10.03
C PRO A 53 -24.48 1.54 -11.06
N ARG A 54 -23.23 1.37 -11.53
CA ARG A 54 -22.78 0.27 -12.39
C ARG A 54 -21.41 -0.21 -11.89
N PRO A 55 -21.10 -1.51 -11.97
CA PRO A 55 -19.79 -2.03 -11.58
C PRO A 55 -18.66 -1.31 -12.32
N LEU A 56 -17.65 -0.84 -11.57
CA LEU A 56 -16.39 -0.36 -12.13
C LEU A 56 -15.48 -1.53 -12.50
N THR A 57 -14.30 -1.25 -13.03
CA THR A 57 -13.37 -2.27 -13.52
C THR A 57 -13.04 -3.34 -12.47
N HIS A 58 -12.67 -2.94 -11.25
CA HIS A 58 -12.34 -3.89 -10.19
C HIS A 58 -13.57 -4.63 -9.65
N ASP A 59 -14.75 -3.99 -9.66
CA ASP A 59 -16.02 -4.66 -9.33
C ASP A 59 -16.35 -5.73 -10.38
N LEU A 60 -16.15 -5.42 -11.67
CA LEU A 60 -16.32 -6.37 -12.77
C LEU A 60 -15.38 -7.57 -12.61
N ILE A 61 -14.13 -7.36 -12.20
CA ILE A 61 -13.18 -8.45 -11.96
C ILE A 61 -13.65 -9.36 -10.83
N VAL A 62 -14.06 -8.79 -9.68
CA VAL A 62 -14.61 -9.58 -8.56
C VAL A 62 -15.82 -10.39 -9.01
N ASN A 63 -16.78 -9.75 -9.69
CA ASN A 63 -17.97 -10.42 -10.22
C ASN A 63 -17.65 -11.49 -11.27
N LEU A 64 -16.60 -11.29 -12.08
CA LEU A 64 -16.17 -12.26 -13.08
C LEU A 64 -15.63 -13.52 -12.42
N ILE A 65 -14.77 -13.38 -11.41
CA ILE A 65 -14.21 -14.53 -10.69
C ILE A 65 -15.32 -15.30 -9.96
N ASP A 66 -16.22 -14.60 -9.27
CA ASP A 66 -17.38 -15.20 -8.60
C ASP A 66 -18.33 -15.89 -9.60
N GLY A 67 -18.66 -15.22 -10.72
CA GLY A 67 -19.52 -15.77 -11.76
C GLY A 67 -18.94 -16.97 -12.50
N LEU A 68 -17.62 -17.17 -12.46
CA LEU A 68 -16.94 -18.36 -12.96
C LEU A 68 -16.86 -19.49 -11.91
N GLY A 69 -17.37 -19.28 -10.70
CA GLY A 69 -17.41 -20.27 -9.63
C GLY A 69 -16.11 -20.38 -8.82
N HIS A 70 -15.31 -19.32 -8.78
CA HIS A 70 -14.03 -19.27 -8.09
C HIS A 70 -14.06 -18.25 -6.93
N ALA A 71 -13.22 -18.45 -5.93
CA ALA A 71 -13.14 -17.57 -4.76
C ALA A 71 -11.82 -16.80 -4.71
N LEU A 72 -11.90 -15.47 -4.64
CA LEU A 72 -10.75 -14.65 -4.28
C LEU A 72 -10.38 -14.93 -2.82
N SER A 73 -9.13 -15.30 -2.56
CA SER A 73 -8.66 -15.75 -1.23
C SER A 73 -7.85 -14.68 -0.52
N SER A 74 -6.92 -14.05 -1.24
CA SER A 74 -6.06 -13.00 -0.71
C SER A 74 -5.35 -12.28 -1.86
N VAL A 75 -4.61 -11.22 -1.52
CA VAL A 75 -3.58 -10.68 -2.41
C VAL A 75 -2.24 -10.62 -1.69
N VAL A 76 -1.15 -10.75 -2.45
CA VAL A 76 0.20 -10.77 -1.90
C VAL A 76 1.07 -9.83 -2.70
N ILE A 77 1.64 -8.81 -2.08
CA ILE A 77 2.75 -8.03 -2.64
C ILE A 77 4.01 -8.87 -2.47
N THR A 78 4.55 -9.35 -3.58
CA THR A 78 5.53 -10.45 -3.59
C THR A 78 6.98 -9.96 -3.57
N LYS A 79 7.26 -8.87 -4.29
CA LYS A 79 8.60 -8.29 -4.41
C LYS A 79 8.52 -6.83 -4.85
N MET A 80 9.63 -6.12 -4.69
CA MET A 80 9.85 -4.80 -5.24
C MET A 80 11.18 -4.83 -5.99
N GLU A 81 11.19 -4.34 -7.22
CA GLU A 81 12.39 -4.25 -8.05
C GLU A 81 12.44 -2.86 -8.67
N GLU A 82 13.51 -2.11 -8.42
CA GLU A 82 13.69 -0.75 -8.96
C GLU A 82 12.49 0.18 -8.67
N GLY A 83 11.96 0.11 -7.44
CA GLY A 83 10.80 0.90 -7.01
C GLY A 83 9.44 0.38 -7.53
N VAL A 84 9.43 -0.70 -8.32
CA VAL A 84 8.21 -1.28 -8.88
C VAL A 84 7.74 -2.46 -8.04
N PHE A 85 6.54 -2.33 -7.47
CA PHE A 85 5.92 -3.39 -6.66
C PHE A 85 5.16 -4.39 -7.53
N PHE A 86 5.45 -5.67 -7.31
CA PHE A 86 4.76 -6.80 -7.94
C PHE A 86 3.80 -7.42 -6.94
N ALA A 87 2.65 -7.88 -7.42
CA ALA A 87 1.67 -8.56 -6.57
C ALA A 87 1.02 -9.75 -7.29
N ASP A 88 0.49 -10.67 -6.50
CA ASP A 88 -0.39 -11.74 -6.95
C ASP A 88 -1.78 -11.55 -6.37
N VAL A 89 -2.80 -11.78 -7.18
CA VAL A 89 -4.16 -12.09 -6.71
C VAL A 89 -4.26 -13.60 -6.56
N VAL A 90 -4.62 -14.06 -5.36
CA VAL A 90 -4.73 -15.48 -5.03
C VAL A 90 -6.19 -15.92 -5.13
N ILE A 91 -6.44 -16.96 -5.92
CA ILE A 91 -7.76 -17.55 -6.18
C ILE A 91 -7.72 -19.01 -5.72
N ASP A 92 -8.78 -19.47 -5.06
CA ASP A 92 -8.92 -20.84 -4.54
C ASP A 92 -7.71 -21.32 -3.70
N GLU A 93 -7.10 -20.41 -2.95
CA GLU A 93 -5.92 -20.58 -2.07
C GLU A 93 -4.58 -20.88 -2.77
N ASP A 94 -4.56 -21.38 -4.01
CA ASP A 94 -3.34 -21.85 -4.68
C ASP A 94 -3.01 -21.14 -6.01
N ARG A 95 -4.02 -20.64 -6.74
CA ARG A 95 -3.81 -20.02 -8.05
C ARG A 95 -3.41 -18.57 -7.91
N ARG A 96 -2.24 -18.23 -8.46
CA ARG A 96 -1.68 -16.89 -8.43
C ARG A 96 -1.78 -16.23 -9.80
N ILE A 97 -2.41 -15.06 -9.84
CA ILE A 97 -2.48 -14.20 -11.02
C ILE A 97 -1.63 -12.96 -10.77
N GLY A 98 -0.53 -12.84 -11.50
CA GLY A 98 0.35 -11.67 -11.40
C GLY A 98 -0.38 -10.38 -11.77
N SER A 99 -0.14 -9.32 -11.00
CA SER A 99 -0.80 -8.03 -11.10
C SER A 99 0.09 -6.90 -10.58
N ARG A 100 -0.31 -5.66 -10.86
CA ARG A 100 0.22 -4.48 -10.16
C ARG A 100 -0.29 -4.49 -8.72
N SER A 101 0.52 -4.00 -7.78
CA SER A 101 0.11 -3.86 -6.38
C SER A 101 -1.16 -3.03 -6.21
N SER A 102 -1.32 -1.94 -6.98
CA SER A 102 -2.50 -1.08 -6.94
C SER A 102 -3.79 -1.81 -7.31
N ASP A 103 -3.78 -2.62 -8.37
CA ASP A 103 -4.94 -3.40 -8.80
C ASP A 103 -5.28 -4.50 -7.80
N ALA A 104 -4.25 -5.17 -7.27
CA ALA A 104 -4.43 -6.20 -6.25
C ALA A 104 -5.07 -5.61 -4.98
N ILE A 105 -4.59 -4.46 -4.49
CA ILE A 105 -5.18 -3.77 -3.34
C ILE A 105 -6.63 -3.33 -3.63
N ALA A 106 -6.89 -2.78 -4.82
CA ALA A 106 -8.24 -2.35 -5.22
C ALA A 106 -9.24 -3.52 -5.28
N ILE A 107 -8.80 -4.71 -5.69
CA ILE A 107 -9.59 -5.95 -5.67
C ILE A 107 -9.79 -6.41 -4.23
N ALA A 108 -8.73 -6.39 -3.42
CA ALA A 108 -8.78 -6.90 -2.06
C ALA A 108 -9.78 -6.15 -1.18
N LEU A 109 -9.80 -4.82 -1.29
CA LEU A 109 -10.75 -3.96 -0.59
C LEU A 109 -12.20 -4.22 -0.99
N ARG A 110 -12.46 -4.54 -2.27
CA ARG A 110 -13.81 -4.82 -2.78
C ARG A 110 -14.31 -6.21 -2.41
N ALA A 111 -13.41 -7.20 -2.47
CA ALA A 111 -13.70 -8.58 -2.11
C ALA A 111 -13.65 -8.82 -0.58
N ASN A 112 -13.18 -7.83 0.19
CA ASN A 112 -12.95 -7.94 1.63
C ASN A 112 -12.08 -9.15 2.00
N ILE A 113 -10.96 -9.29 1.29
CA ILE A 113 -9.98 -10.37 1.48
C ILE A 113 -8.66 -9.80 2.02
N PRO A 114 -7.86 -10.60 2.74
CA PRO A 114 -6.61 -10.13 3.33
C PRO A 114 -5.57 -9.73 2.28
N ILE A 115 -4.79 -8.71 2.64
CA ILE A 115 -3.62 -8.22 1.89
C ILE A 115 -2.37 -8.64 2.65
N TYR A 116 -1.43 -9.28 1.97
CA TYR A 116 -0.14 -9.66 2.54
C TYR A 116 1.01 -8.96 1.83
N VAL A 117 2.09 -8.71 2.55
CA VAL A 117 3.37 -8.25 2.00
C VAL A 117 4.46 -9.26 2.35
N ALA A 118 5.29 -9.63 1.38
CA ALA A 118 6.44 -10.50 1.61
C ALA A 118 7.40 -9.86 2.63
N ASP A 119 8.01 -10.67 3.50
CA ASP A 119 8.88 -10.16 4.57
C ASP A 119 10.04 -9.35 3.97
N GLN A 120 10.61 -9.83 2.87
CA GLN A 120 11.68 -9.14 2.13
C GLN A 120 11.29 -7.73 1.69
N VAL A 121 10.04 -7.51 1.27
CA VAL A 121 9.57 -6.18 0.90
C VAL A 121 9.42 -5.29 2.14
N LEU A 122 8.92 -5.85 3.25
CA LEU A 122 8.84 -5.12 4.51
C LEU A 122 10.21 -4.77 5.08
N ASP A 123 11.19 -5.66 4.92
CA ASP A 123 12.55 -5.45 5.41
C ASP A 123 13.31 -4.43 4.53
N GLU A 124 12.96 -4.34 3.24
CA GLU A 124 13.61 -3.44 2.28
C GLU A 124 13.02 -2.01 2.29
N VAL A 125 11.69 -1.87 2.36
CA VAL A 125 11.02 -0.55 2.28
C VAL A 125 10.11 -0.23 3.46
N GLY A 126 10.00 -1.14 4.43
CA GLY A 126 9.20 -0.90 5.62
C GLY A 126 9.87 0.13 6.51
N VAL A 127 9.16 1.23 6.76
CA VAL A 127 9.62 2.25 7.70
C VAL A 127 9.04 1.94 9.07
N GLU A 128 9.93 1.69 10.04
CA GLU A 128 9.57 1.56 11.46
C GLU A 128 9.40 2.95 12.06
N ILE A 129 8.22 3.20 12.64
CA ILE A 129 7.99 4.40 13.43
C ILE A 129 8.18 3.99 14.90
N ALA A 130 9.31 4.40 15.50
CA ALA A 130 9.68 4.02 16.86
C ALA A 130 8.81 4.70 17.94
N ASP A 131 7.85 3.91 18.44
CA ASP A 131 7.18 3.80 19.74
C ASP A 131 6.85 4.97 20.71
N GLU A 132 5.70 4.75 21.38
CA GLU A 132 5.27 5.17 22.73
C GLU A 132 5.03 6.67 23.03
N GLU A 133 4.05 7.29 22.36
CA GLU A 133 3.05 8.20 22.96
C GLU A 133 2.19 8.77 21.81
N GLU A 134 0.88 8.47 21.85
CA GLU A 134 -0.15 8.91 20.89
C GLU A 134 0.04 8.48 19.42
N GLU A 135 -0.43 7.28 19.06
CA GLU A 135 -0.51 6.77 17.68
C GLU A 135 -1.12 7.78 16.68
N ALA A 136 -2.02 8.66 17.14
CA ALA A 136 -2.62 9.68 16.28
C ALA A 136 -1.62 10.80 15.92
N GLU A 137 -0.85 11.30 16.89
CA GLU A 137 0.16 12.33 16.66
C GLU A 137 1.37 11.78 15.90
N GLN A 138 1.79 10.54 16.13
CA GLN A 138 2.92 9.96 15.40
C GLN A 138 2.58 9.63 13.95
N VAL A 139 1.36 9.15 13.68
CA VAL A 139 0.89 9.04 12.31
C VAL A 139 0.78 10.42 11.68
N GLU A 140 0.44 11.47 12.43
CA GLU A 140 0.46 12.85 11.94
C GLU A 140 1.88 13.38 11.67
N LYS A 141 2.85 13.10 12.54
CA LYS A 141 4.27 13.43 12.32
C LYS A 141 4.89 12.64 11.18
N PHE A 142 4.49 11.38 10.98
CA PHE A 142 4.89 10.59 9.81
C PHE A 142 4.17 11.05 8.53
N ARG A 143 2.92 11.53 8.64
CA ARG A 143 2.23 12.24 7.55
C ARG A 143 2.98 13.53 7.18
N GLU A 144 3.43 14.31 8.16
CA GLU A 144 4.27 15.50 7.95
C GLU A 144 5.67 15.16 7.43
N PHE A 145 6.24 14.01 7.82
CA PHE A 145 7.48 13.50 7.26
C PHE A 145 7.32 13.20 5.77
N LEU A 146 6.24 12.52 5.36
CA LEU A 146 5.95 12.29 3.93
C LEU A 146 5.71 13.60 3.14
N ASP A 147 5.24 14.66 3.79
CA ASP A 147 5.10 15.99 3.15
C ASP A 147 6.46 16.69 2.93
N ASN A 148 7.53 16.25 3.61
CA ASN A 148 8.86 16.87 3.55
C ASN A 148 9.93 15.98 2.90
N VAL A 149 9.63 14.71 2.60
CA VAL A 149 10.59 13.74 2.06
C VAL A 149 10.30 13.51 0.60
N SER A 150 11.31 13.69 -0.24
CA SER A 150 11.24 13.46 -1.67
C SER A 150 11.63 12.03 -2.02
N ALA A 151 11.19 11.52 -3.18
CA ALA A 151 11.55 10.18 -3.65
C ALA A 151 13.08 9.96 -3.79
N GLU A 152 13.88 11.03 -3.89
CA GLU A 152 15.34 10.98 -3.96
C GLU A 152 15.99 10.70 -2.58
N ASP A 153 15.31 10.99 -1.47
CA ASP A 153 15.83 10.77 -0.12
C ASP A 153 15.83 9.28 0.28
N PHE A 154 15.06 8.45 -0.44
CA PHE A 154 15.03 7.00 -0.27
C PHE A 154 16.11 6.25 -1.10
N GLU A 155 16.89 6.95 -1.94
CA GLU A 155 17.99 6.33 -2.70
C GLU A 155 19.31 6.22 -1.90
N LEU A 156 19.35 6.71 -0.66
CA LEU A 156 20.52 6.56 0.20
C LEU A 156 20.41 5.27 1.01
N GLY A 157 21.13 4.25 0.53
CA GLY A 157 21.43 3.04 1.31
C GLY A 157 22.10 3.37 2.65
N PRO A 158 22.21 2.37 3.55
CA PRO A 158 22.51 2.58 4.96
C PRO A 158 23.98 3.00 5.14
N ASP A 159 24.25 4.29 5.14
CA ASP A 159 25.40 4.93 5.81
C ASP A 159 25.28 6.46 5.71
N SER A 160 24.59 7.08 6.67
CA SER A 160 24.88 8.47 7.07
C SER A 160 24.29 8.78 8.45
N ASP A 161 24.95 8.25 9.47
CA ASP A 161 24.82 8.70 10.84
C ASP A 161 25.48 10.10 10.94
N ALA A 162 24.67 11.17 10.80
CA ALA A 162 25.11 12.54 11.11
C ALA A 162 23.95 13.39 11.62
N PRO A 163 24.06 14.00 12.82
CA PRO A 163 23.01 14.83 13.38
C PRO A 163 22.98 16.18 12.64
N HIS A 164 21.82 16.52 12.06
CA HIS A 164 21.58 17.83 11.45
C HIS A 164 21.26 18.87 12.54
N GLU A 165 22.20 19.77 12.80
CA GLU A 165 21.92 21.00 13.58
C GLU A 165 20.97 21.92 12.79
N PRO A 166 20.00 22.57 13.46
CA PRO A 166 19.06 23.47 12.79
C PRO A 166 19.72 24.83 12.46
N PRO A 167 19.39 25.45 11.31
CA PRO A 167 19.94 26.73 10.92
C PRO A 167 19.31 27.91 11.69
N ALA A 168 20.11 28.97 11.84
CA ALA A 168 19.80 30.22 12.55
C ALA A 168 18.87 31.18 11.79
#